data_AF-A0A1S3QE06-F1
#
_entry.id   AF-A0A1S3QE06-F1
#
_cell.length_a   1.000
_cell.length_b   1.000
_cell.length_c   1.000
_cell.angle_alpha   90.00
_cell.angle_beta   90.00
_cell.angle_gamma   90.00
#
_symmetry.space_group_name_H-M   'P 1'
#
loop_
_entity.id
_entity.type
_entity.pdbx_description
1 polymer ?
#
loop_
_entity_poly.entity_id
_entity_poly.type
_entity_poly.pdbx_seq_one_letter_code
_entity_poly.pdbx_strand_id
1 'polypeptide(L)'
;MDPTSVSESESVTLTCRTKCTLDPIKAFIWYKNGQPIPNSKTYSPVYSQFSVSSEDTGRYSCSVEGREDLYSPEETLTVRYGPRNTSVSVSPSGEIVEGSSVTLTCSSDANPPVDKYTWYKKNVTSPKASGQSYSITYISSEDRGEYFCVARNIKGTKTSILVHINIMSVFPWVPVVGVGAALTAGALLVTIYCYMKRRSTGGSDATTDTQSVHPDPNWDTYTGLNMKTWSPDYDTLASVHPDPNSDMCTSLKKNTSEPPQNLD
;
A
#
# COMPACT_ATOMS: atom_id res chain seq x y z
N MET A 1 39.88 8.58 0.48
CA MET A 1 39.96 9.96 0.99
C MET A 1 38.59 10.28 1.61
N ASP A 2 38.18 11.54 1.77
CA ASP A 2 36.77 11.82 2.05
C ASP A 2 35.90 11.41 0.84
N PRO A 3 34.69 10.84 1.05
CA PRO A 3 33.83 10.40 -0.04
C PRO A 3 33.38 11.58 -0.91
N THR A 4 33.70 11.53 -2.21
CA THR A 4 33.33 12.57 -3.16
C THR A 4 31.82 12.61 -3.31
N SER A 5 31.20 13.75 -3.02
CA SER A 5 29.75 13.91 -3.13
C SER A 5 29.38 15.08 -4.03
N VAL A 6 28.45 14.80 -4.94
CA VAL A 6 28.07 15.63 -6.09
C VAL A 6 26.54 15.62 -6.21
N SER A 7 25.92 16.64 -6.79
CA SER A 7 24.48 16.58 -7.09
C SER A 7 24.20 15.76 -8.35
N GLU A 8 23.02 15.16 -8.44
CA GLU A 8 22.50 14.68 -9.73
C GLU A 8 22.46 15.82 -10.77
N SER A 9 22.78 15.52 -12.02
CA SER A 9 23.02 16.44 -13.17
C SER A 9 24.25 17.36 -13.12
N GLU A 10 25.04 17.40 -12.04
CA GLU A 10 26.36 18.04 -12.06
C GLU A 10 27.40 17.18 -12.83
N SER A 11 28.62 17.68 -13.02
CA SER A 11 29.75 16.88 -13.50
C SER A 11 30.70 16.53 -12.36
N VAL A 12 31.38 15.38 -12.50
CA VAL A 12 32.45 14.96 -11.58
C VAL A 12 33.68 14.56 -12.37
N THR A 13 34.85 14.87 -11.81
CA THR A 13 36.15 14.55 -12.40
C THR A 13 37.00 13.83 -11.37
N LEU A 14 37.39 12.60 -11.70
CA LEU A 14 38.32 11.78 -10.93
C LEU A 14 39.70 11.83 -11.58
N THR A 15 40.75 11.92 -10.78
CA THR A 15 42.14 12.01 -11.27
C THR A 15 43.00 10.92 -10.65
N CYS A 16 43.43 9.97 -11.48
CA CYS A 16 44.39 8.95 -11.14
C CYS A 16 45.76 9.59 -10.86
N ARG A 17 46.47 9.13 -9.83
CA ARG A 17 47.80 9.65 -9.47
C ARG A 17 48.74 8.49 -9.16
N THR A 18 49.83 8.40 -9.92
CA THR A 18 50.92 7.44 -9.71
C THR A 18 52.19 8.15 -9.24
N LYS A 19 53.06 7.41 -8.55
CA LYS A 19 54.43 7.83 -8.21
C LYS A 19 55.49 7.22 -9.15
N CYS A 20 55.08 6.34 -10.07
CA CYS A 20 55.98 5.72 -11.02
C CYS A 20 56.19 6.63 -12.23
N THR A 21 57.43 6.70 -12.74
CA THR A 21 57.67 7.21 -14.09
C THR A 21 57.04 6.25 -15.08
N LEU A 22 55.99 6.69 -15.78
CA LEU A 22 55.36 5.92 -16.85
C LEU A 22 55.98 6.26 -18.20
N ASP A 23 56.02 5.26 -19.08
CA ASP A 23 56.21 5.48 -20.51
C ASP A 23 54.98 6.24 -21.06
N PRO A 24 55.15 7.30 -21.87
CA PRO A 24 54.03 8.06 -22.45
C PRO A 24 53.06 7.22 -23.29
N ILE A 25 53.42 6.00 -23.73
CA ILE A 25 52.51 5.09 -24.44
C ILE A 25 51.62 4.23 -23.51
N LYS A 26 51.59 4.50 -22.20
CA LYS A 26 50.75 3.77 -21.24
C LYS A 26 49.42 4.47 -20.98
N ALA A 27 48.31 3.79 -21.29
CA ALA A 27 46.99 4.25 -20.90
C ALA A 27 46.68 3.97 -19.41
N PHE A 28 45.83 4.82 -18.83
CA PHE A 28 45.10 4.54 -17.60
C PHE A 28 43.80 3.80 -17.93
N ILE A 29 43.37 2.93 -17.02
CA ILE A 29 42.11 2.17 -17.11
C ILE A 29 41.31 2.47 -15.84
N TRP A 30 40.01 2.73 -15.96
CA TRP A 30 39.14 3.04 -14.81
C TRP A 30 38.15 1.92 -14.51
N TYR A 31 37.83 1.78 -13.22
CA TYR A 31 36.98 0.73 -12.70
C TYR A 31 35.93 1.31 -11.76
N LYS A 32 34.74 0.70 -11.76
CA LYS A 32 33.60 1.01 -10.89
C LYS A 32 33.15 -0.29 -10.23
N ASN A 33 33.12 -0.32 -8.90
CA ASN A 33 32.81 -1.50 -8.09
C ASN A 33 33.66 -2.74 -8.48
N GLY A 34 34.93 -2.52 -8.82
CA GLY A 34 35.87 -3.55 -9.29
C GLY A 34 35.73 -4.00 -10.75
N GLN A 35 34.73 -3.50 -11.50
CA GLN A 35 34.55 -3.83 -12.92
C GLN A 35 35.08 -2.71 -13.82
N PRO A 36 35.73 -3.03 -14.96
CA PRO A 36 36.28 -2.01 -15.86
C PRO A 36 35.15 -1.18 -16.51
N ILE A 37 35.29 0.13 -16.48
CA ILE A 37 34.32 1.06 -17.11
C ILE A 37 34.52 0.99 -18.64
N PRO A 38 33.47 0.67 -19.43
CA PRO A 38 33.57 0.62 -20.89
C PRO A 38 34.12 1.92 -21.48
N ASN A 39 35.01 1.79 -22.48
CA ASN A 39 35.64 2.91 -23.19
C ASN A 39 36.44 3.92 -22.31
N SER A 40 36.72 3.58 -21.04
CA SER A 40 37.46 4.47 -20.12
C SER A 40 38.98 4.46 -20.29
N LYS A 41 39.52 3.57 -21.13
CA LYS A 41 40.97 3.45 -21.36
C LYS A 41 41.50 4.66 -22.14
N THR A 42 42.35 5.46 -21.52
CA THR A 42 42.85 6.72 -22.09
C THR A 42 44.25 7.07 -21.58
N TYR A 43 45.04 7.80 -22.37
CA TYR A 43 46.35 8.32 -21.93
C TYR A 43 46.23 9.47 -20.92
N SER A 44 45.03 10.02 -20.74
CA SER A 44 44.76 11.00 -19.68
C SER A 44 44.69 10.34 -18.31
N PRO A 45 45.32 10.89 -17.25
CA PRO A 45 45.09 10.45 -15.87
C PRO A 45 43.71 10.86 -15.34
N VAL A 46 42.81 11.39 -16.17
CA VAL A 46 41.54 12.01 -15.77
C VAL A 46 40.36 11.28 -16.40
N TYR A 47 39.37 10.94 -15.58
CA TYR A 47 38.05 10.48 -15.99
C TYR A 47 36.99 11.49 -15.54
N SER A 48 36.22 12.02 -16.49
CA SER A 48 35.15 12.98 -16.24
C SER A 48 33.81 12.40 -16.67
N GLN A 49 32.85 12.36 -15.75
CA GLN A 49 31.45 12.02 -16.03
C GLN A 49 30.63 13.31 -16.01
N PHE A 50 29.90 13.57 -17.08
CA PHE A 50 29.04 14.74 -17.23
C PHE A 50 27.58 14.38 -16.97
N SER A 51 26.83 15.25 -16.29
CA SER A 51 25.43 15.02 -15.91
C SER A 51 25.22 13.70 -15.15
N VAL A 52 25.90 13.55 -14.01
CA VAL A 52 25.85 12.33 -13.19
C VAL A 52 24.43 11.98 -12.75
N SER A 53 24.14 10.68 -12.72
CA SER A 53 22.86 10.10 -12.30
C SER A 53 22.99 9.44 -10.93
N SER A 54 21.87 9.09 -10.28
CA SER A 54 21.92 8.22 -9.09
C SER A 54 22.70 6.91 -9.30
N GLU A 55 22.69 6.37 -10.53
CA GLU A 55 23.39 5.14 -10.91
C GLU A 55 24.93 5.30 -10.92
N ASP A 56 25.45 6.53 -10.98
CA ASP A 56 26.88 6.84 -10.91
C ASP A 56 27.46 6.72 -9.49
N THR A 57 26.63 6.47 -8.48
CA THR A 57 27.09 6.11 -7.14
C THR A 57 27.88 4.79 -7.15
N GLY A 58 29.05 4.76 -6.52
CA GLY A 58 29.91 3.57 -6.50
C GLY A 58 31.32 3.83 -5.96
N ARG A 59 32.11 2.76 -5.90
CA ARG A 59 33.53 2.79 -5.53
C ARG A 59 34.38 2.78 -6.80
N TYR A 60 35.23 3.79 -6.98
CA TYR A 60 36.01 4.01 -8.20
C TYR A 60 37.50 3.84 -7.94
N SER A 61 38.20 3.19 -8.87
CA SER A 61 39.67 3.08 -8.87
C SER A 61 40.22 3.15 -10.29
N CYS A 62 41.54 3.30 -10.40
CA CYS A 62 42.27 3.26 -11.65
C CYS A 62 43.43 2.25 -11.60
N SER A 63 43.83 1.73 -12.75
CA SER A 63 45.09 1.01 -12.96
C SER A 63 45.85 1.61 -14.15
N VAL A 64 47.04 1.09 -14.43
CA VAL A 64 47.84 1.44 -15.62
C VAL A 64 47.96 0.21 -16.51
N GLU A 65 47.94 0.43 -17.82
CA GLU A 65 48.02 -0.62 -18.84
C GLU A 65 49.23 -1.56 -18.68
N GLY A 66 48.97 -2.86 -18.64
CA GLY A 66 49.94 -3.91 -18.35
C GLY A 66 50.32 -4.00 -16.86
N ARG A 67 49.60 -3.30 -15.97
CA ARG A 67 49.64 -3.36 -14.50
C ARG A 67 48.22 -3.34 -13.90
N GLU A 68 47.30 -4.04 -14.55
CA GLU A 68 45.92 -4.24 -14.11
C GLU A 68 45.80 -5.03 -12.79
N ASP A 69 46.91 -5.59 -12.31
CA ASP A 69 47.09 -6.15 -10.96
C ASP A 69 47.11 -5.08 -9.85
N LEU A 70 47.57 -3.86 -10.17
CA LEU A 70 47.79 -2.78 -9.21
C LEU A 70 46.76 -1.65 -9.36
N TYR A 71 45.61 -1.86 -8.73
CA TYR A 71 44.60 -0.82 -8.54
C TYR A 71 45.09 0.28 -7.60
N SER A 72 44.63 1.52 -7.84
CA SER A 72 44.65 2.59 -6.86
C SER A 72 43.79 2.23 -5.63
N PRO A 73 43.96 2.92 -4.49
CA PRO A 73 42.91 3.00 -3.48
C PRO A 73 41.56 3.36 -4.12
N GLU A 74 40.48 2.78 -3.59
CA GLU A 74 39.13 3.02 -4.07
C GLU A 74 38.51 4.25 -3.41
N GLU A 75 38.04 5.20 -4.21
CA GLU A 75 37.34 6.41 -3.76
C GLU A 75 35.83 6.25 -3.97
N THR A 76 35.03 6.62 -2.96
CA THR A 76 33.56 6.46 -3.03
C THR A 76 32.91 7.73 -3.59
N LEU A 77 32.24 7.59 -4.73
CA LEU A 77 31.40 8.62 -5.33
C LEU A 77 29.95 8.44 -4.86
N THR A 78 29.34 9.50 -4.33
CA THR A 78 27.96 9.51 -3.83
C THR A 78 27.16 10.64 -4.47
N VAL A 79 26.24 10.29 -5.37
CA VAL A 79 25.37 11.25 -6.08
C VAL A 79 24.12 11.56 -5.26
N ARG A 80 23.91 12.85 -4.93
CA ARG A 80 22.80 13.33 -4.10
C ARG A 80 21.69 13.96 -4.93
N TYR A 81 20.45 13.55 -4.68
CA TYR A 81 19.24 13.96 -5.40
C TYR A 81 18.08 14.28 -4.45
N GLY A 82 17.15 15.11 -4.93
CA GLY A 82 15.91 15.42 -4.19
C GLY A 82 14.93 14.24 -4.18
N PRO A 83 13.87 14.27 -3.35
CA PRO A 83 12.95 13.15 -3.25
C PRO A 83 12.22 12.87 -4.57
N ARG A 84 12.06 11.60 -4.92
CA ARG A 84 11.37 11.12 -6.12
C ARG A 84 10.57 9.85 -5.81
N ASN A 85 9.74 9.42 -6.76
CA ASN A 85 8.84 8.26 -6.64
C ASN A 85 7.93 8.29 -5.39
N THR A 86 7.56 9.50 -4.94
CA THR A 86 6.82 9.71 -3.69
C THR A 86 5.39 9.16 -3.79
N SER A 87 5.03 8.25 -2.89
CA SER A 87 3.77 7.52 -2.90
C SER A 87 3.19 7.39 -1.48
N VAL A 88 1.88 7.13 -1.41
CA VAL A 88 1.16 6.84 -0.16
C VAL A 88 0.55 5.45 -0.23
N SER A 89 0.73 4.69 0.84
CA SER A 89 0.03 3.43 1.12
C SER A 89 -0.99 3.64 2.25
N VAL A 90 -2.03 2.80 2.29
CA VAL A 90 -3.14 2.87 3.25
C VAL A 90 -3.31 1.52 3.92
N SER A 91 -3.42 1.51 5.25
CA SER A 91 -3.66 0.30 6.05
C SER A 91 -4.74 0.57 7.11
N PRO A 92 -5.82 -0.23 7.20
CA PRO A 92 -6.14 -1.36 6.32
C PRO A 92 -6.44 -0.91 4.88
N SER A 93 -6.26 -1.82 3.93
CA SER A 93 -6.65 -1.64 2.52
C SER A 93 -8.09 -2.08 2.29
N GLY A 94 -8.83 -1.37 1.44
CA GLY A 94 -10.23 -1.68 1.11
C GLY A 94 -11.18 -0.67 1.73
N GLU A 95 -12.37 -1.12 2.13
CA GLU A 95 -13.38 -0.26 2.74
C GLU A 95 -13.05 0.00 4.22
N ILE A 96 -12.99 1.27 4.60
CA ILE A 96 -12.72 1.70 5.98
C ILE A 96 -14.05 1.99 6.66
N VAL A 97 -14.27 1.42 7.84
CA VAL A 97 -15.54 1.59 8.58
C VAL A 97 -15.45 2.77 9.54
N GLU A 98 -16.52 3.57 9.64
CA GLU A 98 -16.63 4.68 10.58
C GLU A 98 -16.43 4.21 12.03
N GLY A 99 -15.65 4.96 12.81
CA GLY A 99 -15.21 4.57 14.16
C GLY A 99 -13.99 3.63 14.20
N SER A 100 -13.52 3.09 13.07
CA SER A 100 -12.27 2.31 13.02
C SER A 100 -11.02 3.20 13.03
N SER A 101 -9.85 2.63 12.73
CA SER A 101 -8.60 3.39 12.57
C SER A 101 -7.94 3.07 11.23
N VAL A 102 -7.33 4.09 10.61
CA VAL A 102 -6.52 3.95 9.39
C VAL A 102 -5.15 4.58 9.59
N THR A 103 -4.13 4.04 8.95
CA THR A 103 -2.80 4.63 8.87
C THR A 103 -2.39 4.81 7.41
N LEU A 104 -2.06 6.05 7.06
CA LEU A 104 -1.38 6.39 5.82
C LEU A 104 0.13 6.29 6.05
N THR A 105 0.88 5.72 5.11
CA THR A 105 2.35 5.68 5.16
C THR A 105 2.95 6.18 3.85
N CYS A 106 3.82 7.18 3.96
CA CYS A 106 4.50 7.81 2.84
C CYS A 106 5.83 7.09 2.54
N SER A 107 6.15 6.92 1.27
CA SER A 107 7.44 6.41 0.81
C SER A 107 8.01 7.33 -0.26
N SER A 108 9.34 7.48 -0.32
CA SER A 108 10.04 8.23 -1.36
C SER A 108 11.50 7.77 -1.47
N ASP A 109 12.02 7.68 -2.70
CA ASP A 109 13.45 7.51 -2.97
C ASP A 109 14.15 8.88 -2.87
N ALA A 110 15.29 8.97 -2.18
CA ALA A 110 16.05 10.20 -1.95
C ALA A 110 17.49 9.92 -1.45
N ASN A 111 18.48 10.71 -1.89
CA ASN A 111 19.83 10.68 -1.32
C ASN A 111 20.36 12.10 -1.01
N PRO A 112 20.63 12.47 0.27
CA PRO A 112 20.40 11.69 1.48
C PRO A 112 18.91 11.38 1.70
N PRO A 113 18.57 10.45 2.63
CA PRO A 113 17.19 10.13 2.97
C PRO A 113 16.32 11.33 3.31
N VAL A 114 15.00 11.14 3.24
CA VAL A 114 14.00 12.16 3.56
C VAL A 114 14.16 12.64 5.01
N ASP A 115 14.37 13.95 5.20
CA ASP A 115 14.52 14.58 6.52
C ASP A 115 13.17 14.95 7.16
N LYS A 116 12.15 15.22 6.34
CA LYS A 116 10.81 15.56 6.79
C LYS A 116 9.73 15.05 5.83
N TYR A 117 8.76 14.34 6.40
CA TYR A 117 7.46 14.07 5.79
C TYR A 117 6.40 14.96 6.44
N THR A 118 5.54 15.60 5.64
CA THR A 118 4.42 16.44 6.10
C THR A 118 3.13 16.02 5.40
N TRP A 119 2.05 15.83 6.15
CA TRP A 119 0.77 15.32 5.63
C TRP A 119 -0.26 16.43 5.44
N TYR A 120 -1.06 16.31 4.40
CA TYR A 120 -2.12 17.25 4.05
C TYR A 120 -3.38 16.52 3.59
N LYS A 121 -4.54 17.16 3.82
CA LYS A 121 -5.81 16.82 3.18
C LYS A 121 -6.02 17.82 2.03
N LYS A 122 -6.49 17.35 0.87
CA LYS A 122 -6.76 18.21 -0.29
C LYS A 122 -7.74 19.32 0.10
N ASN A 123 -7.50 20.53 -0.41
CA ASN A 123 -8.21 21.77 -0.06
C ASN A 123 -8.07 22.25 1.40
N VAL A 124 -7.24 21.60 2.24
CA VAL A 124 -6.88 22.07 3.59
C VAL A 124 -5.43 22.55 3.59
N THR A 125 -5.21 23.83 3.90
CA THR A 125 -3.87 24.45 3.89
C THR A 125 -3.01 24.11 5.10
N SER A 126 -3.63 23.78 6.24
CA SER A 126 -2.91 23.34 7.43
C SER A 126 -2.43 21.89 7.31
N PRO A 127 -1.17 21.59 7.74
CA PRO A 127 -0.72 20.22 7.88
C PRO A 127 -1.62 19.41 8.81
N LYS A 128 -1.90 18.17 8.45
CA LYS A 128 -2.65 17.20 9.27
C LYS A 128 -1.73 16.41 10.22
N ALA A 129 -0.50 16.14 9.81
CA ALA A 129 0.52 15.47 10.63
C ALA A 129 1.93 15.74 10.09
N SER A 130 2.95 15.27 10.83
CA SER A 130 4.35 15.19 10.39
C SER A 130 4.93 13.84 10.81
N GLY A 131 5.90 13.34 10.05
CA GLY A 131 6.44 11.98 10.20
C GLY A 131 6.01 11.07 9.04
N GLN A 132 6.70 9.94 8.87
CA GLN A 132 6.54 9.07 7.69
C GLN A 132 5.16 8.42 7.59
N SER A 133 4.49 8.19 8.73
CA SER A 133 3.12 7.68 8.81
C SER A 133 2.21 8.68 9.51
N TYR A 134 0.92 8.64 9.18
CA TYR A 134 -0.14 9.42 9.80
C TYR A 134 -1.34 8.50 10.06
N SER A 135 -1.64 8.28 11.34
CA SER A 135 -2.78 7.50 11.79
C SER A 135 -3.96 8.41 12.15
N ILE A 136 -5.15 8.03 11.71
CA ILE A 136 -6.43 8.61 12.11
C ILE A 136 -7.18 7.53 12.89
N THR A 137 -7.44 7.79 14.17
CA THR A 137 -8.18 6.91 15.09
C THR A 137 -9.62 7.39 15.25
N TYR A 138 -10.57 6.47 15.38
CA TYR A 138 -12.02 6.76 15.43
C TYR A 138 -12.48 7.57 14.22
N ILE A 139 -12.07 7.12 13.02
CA ILE A 139 -12.25 7.85 11.77
C ILE A 139 -13.73 8.16 11.48
N SER A 140 -14.01 9.40 11.10
CA SER A 140 -15.37 9.95 10.94
C SER A 140 -15.68 10.30 9.49
N SER A 141 -16.96 10.48 9.15
CA SER A 141 -17.36 11.00 7.83
C SER A 141 -16.71 12.34 7.43
N GLU A 142 -16.24 13.17 8.39
CA GLU A 142 -15.45 14.39 8.12
C GLU A 142 -14.03 14.09 7.59
N ASP A 143 -13.49 12.91 7.89
CA ASP A 143 -12.18 12.45 7.41
C ASP A 143 -12.21 11.95 5.96
N ARG A 144 -13.39 11.69 5.36
CA ARG A 144 -13.51 11.28 3.96
C ARG A 144 -12.84 12.30 3.01
N GLY A 145 -12.13 11.84 1.99
CA GLY A 145 -11.55 12.70 0.95
C GLY A 145 -10.12 12.34 0.54
N GLU A 146 -9.48 13.22 -0.22
CA GLU A 146 -8.14 12.98 -0.76
C GLU A 146 -7.02 13.51 0.15
N TYR A 147 -5.96 12.72 0.33
CA TYR A 147 -4.79 13.04 1.16
C TYR A 147 -3.50 12.90 0.35
N PHE A 148 -2.46 13.62 0.77
CA PHE A 148 -1.11 13.52 0.20
C PHE A 148 -0.03 13.79 1.25
N CYS A 149 1.18 13.31 0.99
CA CYS A 149 2.37 13.67 1.75
C CYS A 149 3.31 14.53 0.90
N VAL A 150 4.06 15.42 1.56
CA VAL A 150 5.22 16.12 1.00
C VAL A 150 6.46 15.57 1.69
N ALA A 151 7.33 14.93 0.91
CA ALA A 151 8.66 14.50 1.33
C ALA A 151 9.68 15.60 1.05
N ARG A 152 10.67 15.78 1.94
CA ARG A 152 11.77 16.74 1.83
C ARG A 152 13.11 16.09 2.12
N ASN A 153 14.18 16.56 1.48
CA ASN A 153 15.54 16.45 2.00
C ASN A 153 16.30 17.75 1.71
N ILE A 154 17.60 17.80 2.00
CA ILE A 154 18.47 18.97 1.73
C ILE A 154 18.63 19.32 0.24
N LYS A 155 18.23 18.44 -0.68
CA LYS A 155 18.30 18.63 -2.15
C LYS A 155 16.95 19.02 -2.78
N GLY A 156 15.82 18.88 -2.09
CA GLY A 156 14.53 19.32 -2.62
C GLY A 156 13.30 18.77 -1.89
N THR A 157 12.15 18.91 -2.53
CA THR A 157 10.84 18.47 -2.03
C THR A 157 10.02 17.82 -3.13
N LYS A 158 9.24 16.80 -2.78
CA LYS A 158 8.30 16.15 -3.71
C LYS A 158 6.99 15.81 -3.01
N THR A 159 5.89 16.17 -3.66
CA THR A 159 4.54 15.80 -3.28
C THR A 159 4.21 14.42 -3.84
N SER A 160 3.54 13.58 -3.06
CA SER A 160 3.00 12.30 -3.52
C SER A 160 1.86 12.48 -4.53
N ILE A 161 1.49 11.38 -5.20
CA ILE A 161 0.14 11.24 -5.74
C ILE A 161 -0.91 11.38 -4.61
N LEU A 162 -2.11 11.79 -4.99
CA LEU A 162 -3.26 11.85 -4.08
C LEU A 162 -3.82 10.44 -3.85
N VAL A 163 -4.20 10.12 -2.61
CA VAL A 163 -4.95 8.90 -2.27
C VAL A 163 -6.31 9.28 -1.69
N HIS A 164 -7.38 8.59 -2.09
CA HIS A 164 -8.73 8.86 -1.60
C HIS A 164 -9.10 7.91 -0.46
N ILE A 165 -9.46 8.46 0.70
CA ILE A 165 -10.05 7.75 1.82
C ILE A 165 -11.58 7.78 1.66
N ASN A 166 -12.16 6.64 1.29
CA ASN A 166 -13.60 6.42 1.44
C ASN A 166 -13.90 5.78 2.81
N ILE A 167 -15.10 6.02 3.33
CA ILE A 167 -15.54 5.60 4.66
C ILE A 167 -16.98 5.08 4.56
N MET A 168 -17.22 3.86 5.02
CA MET A 168 -18.56 3.31 5.21
C MET A 168 -19.13 3.78 6.54
N SER A 169 -20.32 4.37 6.54
CA SER A 169 -21.03 4.69 7.78
C SER A 169 -21.76 3.45 8.29
N VAL A 170 -21.45 3.03 9.52
CA VAL A 170 -22.23 2.01 10.23
C VAL A 170 -23.50 2.65 10.79
N PHE A 171 -24.51 2.80 9.94
CA PHE A 171 -25.86 3.10 10.40
C PHE A 171 -26.30 2.01 11.40
N PRO A 172 -26.57 2.37 12.67
CA PRO A 172 -27.23 1.43 13.56
C PRO A 172 -28.64 1.26 13.05
N TRP A 173 -28.94 0.07 12.52
CA TRP A 173 -30.30 -0.37 12.22
C TRP A 173 -31.04 -0.56 13.54
N VAL A 174 -31.39 0.53 14.22
CA VAL A 174 -32.32 0.52 15.34
C VAL A 174 -33.69 0.18 14.76
N PRO A 175 -34.27 -1.00 15.05
CA PRO A 175 -35.64 -1.25 14.68
C PRO A 175 -36.52 -0.34 15.54
N VAL A 176 -37.00 0.77 14.96
CA VAL A 176 -38.02 1.64 15.58
C VAL A 176 -39.39 0.95 15.46
N VAL A 177 -39.45 -0.26 15.99
CA VAL A 177 -40.56 -1.23 15.92
C VAL A 177 -40.92 -1.60 17.35
N GLY A 178 -41.54 -0.66 18.06
CA GLY A 178 -41.82 -0.83 19.49
C GLY A 178 -42.77 0.17 20.15
N VAL A 179 -43.01 1.35 19.57
CA VAL A 179 -43.86 2.39 20.19
C VAL A 179 -45.27 2.46 19.58
N GLY A 180 -45.41 2.26 18.27
CA GLY A 180 -46.72 2.37 17.60
C GLY A 180 -47.72 1.24 17.90
N ALA A 181 -47.25 0.04 18.23
CA ALA A 181 -48.10 -1.16 18.36
C ALA A 181 -48.93 -1.21 19.66
N ALA A 182 -48.50 -0.54 20.73
CA ALA A 182 -49.20 -0.57 22.01
C ALA A 182 -50.54 0.20 21.96
N LEU A 183 -50.57 1.33 21.24
CA LEU A 183 -51.73 2.22 21.18
C LEU A 183 -52.89 1.62 20.37
N THR A 184 -52.60 0.90 19.28
CA THR A 184 -53.62 0.26 18.44
C THR A 184 -54.24 -0.95 19.14
N ALA A 185 -53.44 -1.78 19.82
CA ALA A 185 -53.93 -2.90 20.63
C ALA A 185 -54.82 -2.43 21.79
N GLY A 186 -54.42 -1.37 22.51
CA GLY A 186 -55.23 -0.78 23.58
C GLY A 186 -56.59 -0.27 23.09
N ALA A 187 -56.61 0.42 21.95
CA ALA A 187 -57.85 0.91 21.35
C ALA A 187 -58.80 -0.24 20.94
N LEU A 188 -58.27 -1.32 20.37
CA LEU A 188 -59.06 -2.50 19.99
C LEU A 188 -59.65 -3.23 21.20
N LEU A 189 -58.90 -3.39 22.30
CA LEU A 189 -59.42 -4.00 23.52
C LEU A 189 -60.53 -3.15 24.16
N VAL A 190 -60.41 -1.82 24.13
CA VAL A 190 -61.45 -0.90 24.62
C VAL A 190 -62.71 -0.94 23.74
N THR A 191 -62.59 -0.99 22.41
CA THR A 191 -63.78 -1.09 21.53
C THR A 191 -64.48 -2.44 21.65
N ILE A 192 -63.73 -3.54 21.77
CA ILE A 192 -64.30 -4.88 22.03
C ILE A 192 -65.02 -4.91 23.37
N TYR A 193 -64.42 -4.37 24.44
CA TYR A 193 -65.06 -4.28 25.76
C TYR A 193 -66.36 -3.45 25.73
N CYS A 194 -66.34 -2.29 25.07
CA CYS A 194 -67.54 -1.46 24.88
C CYS A 194 -68.63 -2.16 24.05
N TYR A 195 -68.26 -2.93 23.02
CA TYR A 195 -69.19 -3.72 22.21
C TYR A 195 -69.84 -4.86 23.01
N MET A 196 -69.04 -5.63 23.76
CA MET A 196 -69.55 -6.69 24.65
C MET A 196 -70.46 -6.10 25.73
N LYS A 197 -70.08 -4.97 26.34
CA LYS A 197 -70.90 -4.29 27.36
C LYS A 197 -72.24 -3.81 26.80
N ARG A 198 -72.29 -3.29 25.57
CA ARG A 198 -73.56 -2.95 24.89
C ARG A 198 -74.43 -4.19 24.64
N ARG A 199 -73.83 -5.31 24.21
CA ARG A 199 -74.57 -6.54 23.90
C ARG A 199 -75.20 -7.20 25.13
N SER A 200 -74.66 -6.94 26.32
CA SER A 200 -75.24 -7.40 27.60
C SER A 200 -76.52 -6.67 28.02
N THR A 201 -76.91 -5.60 27.32
CA THR A 201 -78.07 -4.73 27.68
C THR A 201 -79.08 -4.59 26.54
N GLY A 202 -79.15 -5.54 25.61
CA GLY A 202 -80.02 -5.45 24.43
C GLY A 202 -80.35 -6.77 23.75
N GLY A 203 -81.44 -7.39 24.19
CA GLY A 203 -82.30 -8.33 23.45
C GLY A 203 -83.73 -8.14 23.97
N SER A 204 -84.80 -8.41 23.23
CA SER A 204 -84.93 -9.15 21.95
C SER A 204 -85.35 -8.19 20.79
N ASP A 205 -85.82 -8.55 19.58
CA ASP A 205 -86.69 -9.66 19.14
C ASP A 205 -86.64 -9.97 17.62
N ALA A 206 -87.32 -11.06 17.24
CA ALA A 206 -87.95 -11.36 15.94
C ALA A 206 -87.08 -11.62 14.67
N THR A 207 -86.95 -12.92 14.40
CA THR A 207 -86.93 -13.63 13.09
C THR A 207 -87.57 -12.98 11.85
N THR A 208 -87.06 -13.30 10.66
CA THR A 208 -87.81 -13.87 9.50
C THR A 208 -86.82 -14.57 8.52
N ASP A 209 -87.23 -15.66 7.88
CA ASP A 209 -86.50 -16.42 6.84
C ASP A 209 -86.35 -15.62 5.52
N THR A 210 -85.68 -16.00 4.43
CA THR A 210 -85.16 -17.29 3.88
C THR A 210 -83.93 -16.93 2.98
N GLN A 211 -83.22 -17.73 2.18
CA GLN A 211 -83.32 -19.12 1.68
C GLN A 211 -81.88 -19.67 1.38
N SER A 212 -81.75 -20.95 1.06
CA SER A 212 -80.50 -21.62 0.65
C SER A 212 -80.49 -22.03 -0.84
N VAL A 213 -79.32 -21.90 -1.50
CA VAL A 213 -78.86 -22.73 -2.65
C VAL A 213 -77.32 -22.91 -2.52
N HIS A 214 -76.78 -23.93 -3.19
CA HIS A 214 -75.41 -24.47 -3.05
C HIS A 214 -74.36 -23.72 -3.94
N PRO A 215 -73.10 -24.19 -4.17
CA PRO A 215 -71.95 -23.31 -4.42
C PRO A 215 -71.50 -23.26 -5.89
N ASP A 216 -70.44 -22.51 -6.19
CA ASP A 216 -69.26 -23.09 -6.87
C ASP A 216 -68.01 -22.18 -6.72
N PRO A 217 -66.79 -22.73 -6.73
CA PRO A 217 -65.54 -21.96 -6.73
C PRO A 217 -64.98 -21.80 -8.15
N ASN A 218 -64.61 -20.58 -8.55
CA ASN A 218 -63.79 -20.37 -9.74
C ASN A 218 -62.57 -19.48 -9.43
N TRP A 219 -61.41 -19.84 -9.97
CA TRP A 219 -60.20 -19.02 -10.01
C TRP A 219 -59.63 -19.11 -11.44
N ASP A 220 -59.35 -17.97 -12.05
CA ASP A 220 -58.79 -17.88 -13.40
C ASP A 220 -57.41 -17.21 -13.35
N THR A 221 -56.35 -17.93 -13.75
CA THR A 221 -55.04 -17.31 -14.05
C THR A 221 -54.26 -18.17 -15.07
N TYR A 222 -53.90 -17.57 -16.21
CA TYR A 222 -53.38 -18.24 -17.42
C TYR A 222 -52.65 -17.18 -18.28
N THR A 223 -51.41 -17.29 -18.77
CA THR A 223 -50.34 -18.33 -18.77
C THR A 223 -48.98 -17.61 -18.62
N GLY A 224 -47.82 -18.25 -18.41
CA GLY A 224 -47.44 -19.66 -18.42
C GLY A 224 -46.23 -19.92 -19.35
N LEU A 225 -45.61 -21.12 -19.24
CA LEU A 225 -44.45 -21.61 -20.04
C LEU A 225 -43.11 -20.86 -19.81
N ASN A 226 -41.92 -21.48 -19.92
CA ASN A 226 -41.58 -22.88 -20.23
C ASN A 226 -40.35 -23.37 -19.44
N MET A 227 -40.18 -24.69 -19.34
CA MET A 227 -38.97 -25.34 -18.82
C MET A 227 -37.90 -25.50 -19.92
N LYS A 228 -36.63 -25.62 -19.52
CA LYS A 228 -35.78 -26.69 -20.06
C LYS A 228 -34.71 -27.15 -19.07
N THR A 229 -34.58 -28.47 -18.94
CA THR A 229 -33.60 -29.17 -18.10
C THR A 229 -32.43 -29.68 -18.96
N TRP A 230 -31.24 -29.75 -18.37
CA TRP A 230 -30.29 -30.85 -18.64
C TRP A 230 -29.34 -31.05 -17.45
N SER A 231 -29.03 -32.31 -17.17
CA SER A 231 -28.02 -32.87 -16.24
C SER A 231 -27.60 -34.23 -16.87
N PRO A 232 -26.44 -34.87 -16.58
CA PRO A 232 -25.64 -34.68 -15.37
C PRO A 232 -24.10 -34.81 -15.57
N ASP A 233 -23.40 -34.99 -14.43
CA ASP A 233 -22.15 -35.74 -14.16
C ASP A 233 -20.90 -35.58 -15.05
N TYR A 234 -19.75 -35.35 -14.37
CA TYR A 234 -18.66 -36.35 -14.34
C TYR A 234 -17.88 -36.27 -13.03
N ASP A 235 -17.13 -37.33 -12.72
CA ASP A 235 -16.73 -37.70 -11.35
C ASP A 235 -15.35 -37.20 -10.88
N THR A 236 -15.11 -37.40 -9.60
CA THR A 236 -13.88 -37.19 -8.83
C THR A 236 -12.73 -38.12 -9.23
N LEU A 237 -11.50 -37.70 -8.91
CA LEU A 237 -10.41 -38.60 -8.49
C LEU A 237 -9.40 -37.84 -7.62
N ALA A 238 -8.66 -38.56 -6.77
CA ALA A 238 -7.75 -38.00 -5.77
C ALA A 238 -6.53 -38.92 -5.53
N SER A 239 -5.65 -38.53 -4.58
CA SER A 239 -4.52 -39.28 -3.98
C SER A 239 -3.14 -39.00 -4.63
N VAL A 240 -2.08 -38.62 -3.86
CA VAL A 240 -1.05 -39.47 -3.17
C VAL A 240 0.17 -39.76 -4.09
N HIS A 241 1.45 -39.57 -3.72
CA HIS A 241 2.08 -38.91 -2.55
C HIS A 241 3.54 -38.42 -2.94
N PRO A 242 4.64 -38.43 -2.14
CA PRO A 242 5.86 -37.65 -2.45
C PRO A 242 7.03 -38.48 -3.02
N ASP A 243 8.15 -37.82 -3.33
CA ASP A 243 9.52 -38.35 -3.10
C ASP A 243 10.57 -37.21 -2.97
N PRO A 244 11.80 -37.45 -2.46
CA PRO A 244 12.67 -36.38 -1.92
C PRO A 244 14.07 -36.21 -2.55
N ASN A 245 14.76 -35.16 -2.08
CA ASN A 245 16.21 -35.02 -1.87
C ASN A 245 17.16 -34.79 -3.07
N SER A 246 17.95 -33.71 -3.02
CA SER A 246 19.27 -33.55 -3.69
C SER A 246 19.99 -32.27 -3.23
N ASP A 247 20.61 -32.35 -2.05
CA ASP A 247 21.81 -31.63 -1.54
C ASP A 247 22.23 -30.21 -2.00
N MET A 248 22.50 -29.39 -0.97
CA MET A 248 23.65 -28.47 -0.76
C MET A 248 24.57 -28.11 -1.96
N CYS A 249 25.01 -26.85 -2.09
CA CYS A 249 26.00 -26.31 -1.14
C CYS A 249 25.97 -24.78 -0.93
N THR A 250 26.47 -24.33 0.22
CA THR A 250 26.21 -23.00 0.80
C THR A 250 27.46 -22.11 0.93
N SER A 251 27.24 -20.79 0.82
CA SER A 251 28.03 -19.65 1.32
C SER A 251 29.42 -19.93 1.95
N LEU A 252 30.47 -19.41 1.30
CA LEU A 252 31.79 -19.24 1.92
C LEU A 252 31.76 -18.13 2.99
N LYS A 253 32.26 -18.43 4.19
CA LYS A 253 32.31 -17.47 5.31
C LYS A 253 33.45 -16.47 5.17
N LYS A 254 33.19 -15.25 5.67
CA LYS A 254 34.19 -14.20 5.91
C LYS A 254 34.98 -14.54 7.18
N ASN A 255 36.29 -14.74 7.07
CA ASN A 255 37.17 -14.79 8.24
C ASN A 255 37.46 -13.37 8.73
N THR A 256 37.18 -13.12 10.01
CA THR A 256 37.68 -11.95 10.75
C THR A 256 38.71 -12.45 11.75
N SER A 257 39.96 -12.00 11.64
CA SER A 257 41.00 -12.29 12.62
C SER A 257 41.13 -11.12 13.59
N GLU A 258 40.73 -11.32 14.85
CA GLU A 258 40.93 -10.39 15.94
C GLU A 258 42.27 -10.71 16.66
N PRO A 259 43.09 -9.72 17.04
CA PRO A 259 44.37 -9.99 17.69
C PRO A 259 44.16 -10.44 19.16
N PRO A 260 44.99 -11.34 19.69
CA PRO A 260 44.84 -11.83 21.05
C PRO A 260 45.16 -10.73 22.07
N GLN A 261 44.26 -10.53 23.03
CA GLN A 261 44.65 -10.00 24.33
C GLN A 261 45.41 -11.08 25.10
N ASN A 262 46.40 -10.66 25.89
CA ASN A 262 46.96 -11.46 26.98
C ASN A 262 47.24 -10.54 28.16
N LEU A 263 47.06 -11.04 29.37
CA LEU A 263 47.36 -10.32 30.60
C LEU A 263 48.77 -10.68 31.07
N ASP A 264 49.56 -9.66 31.40
CA ASP A 264 50.23 -9.48 32.71
C ASP A 264 50.80 -8.04 32.78
#